data_AF-A0A520GE30-F1
#
_entry.id   AF-A0A520GE30-F1
#
_cell.length_a   1.000
_cell.length_b   1.000
_cell.length_c   1.000
_cell.angle_alpha   90.00
_cell.angle_beta   90.00
_cell.angle_gamma   90.00
#
_symmetry.space_group_name_H-M   'P 1'
#
loop_
_entity.id
_entity.type
_entity.pdbx_description
1 polymer ?
#
loop_
_entity_poly.entity_id
_entity_poly.type
_entity_poly.pdbx_seq_one_letter_code
_entity_poly.pdbx_strand_id
1 'polypeptide(L)'
;ISRWQRDLTDSTVLRNIGVAFGYTALAYASLATGLGKLELNEQALAEDLDASWEVLAEPIQTVMRRFGVQGAYEQLKEVTRGKTVTAEALHGLIRSLEIPEAEKERLLAMTPGSYTGKAAELARRA
;
A
#
# COMPACT_ATOMS: atom_id res chain seq x y z
N ILE A 1 1.41 42.83 -2.70
CA ILE A 1 0.71 43.46 -3.85
C ILE A 1 1.40 44.80 -4.07
N SER A 2 1.96 45.03 -5.26
CA SER A 2 2.56 46.32 -5.62
C SER A 2 1.46 47.31 -6.03
N ARG A 3 1.47 48.54 -5.53
CA ARG A 3 0.50 49.59 -5.88
C ARG A 3 0.81 50.26 -7.22
N TRP A 4 -0.23 50.51 -8.03
CA TRP A 4 -0.17 51.17 -9.34
C TRP A 4 0.97 50.65 -10.23
N GLN A 5 1.90 51.51 -10.71
CA GLN A 5 2.97 51.08 -11.61
C GLN A 5 4.09 50.29 -10.91
N ARG A 6 4.41 50.59 -9.64
CA ARG A 6 5.36 49.88 -8.76
C ARG A 6 5.38 50.55 -7.38
N ASP A 7 5.41 49.80 -6.28
CA ASP A 7 5.97 50.26 -5.01
C ASP A 7 7.24 49.48 -4.64
N LEU A 8 8.06 50.02 -3.73
CA LEU A 8 9.38 49.47 -3.40
C LEU A 8 9.37 48.37 -2.33
N THR A 9 8.19 47.93 -1.85
CA THR A 9 8.11 46.95 -0.75
C THR A 9 8.63 45.58 -1.16
N ASP A 10 8.62 45.26 -2.45
CA ASP A 10 9.20 44.05 -3.03
C ASP A 10 10.73 44.02 -2.93
N SER A 11 11.41 45.16 -2.98
CA SER A 11 12.88 45.26 -3.01
C SER A 11 13.55 44.63 -1.77
N THR A 12 12.96 44.74 -0.59
CA THR A 12 13.49 44.08 0.63
C THR A 12 13.10 42.61 0.71
N VAL A 13 11.93 42.24 0.17
CA VAL A 13 11.47 40.83 0.10
C VAL A 13 12.31 40.03 -0.89
N LEU A 14 12.64 40.60 -2.06
CA LEU A 14 13.46 39.94 -3.09
C LEU A 14 14.86 39.58 -2.60
N ARG A 15 15.41 40.34 -1.65
CA ARG A 15 16.69 40.02 -0.98
C ARG A 15 16.64 38.75 -0.12
N ASN A 16 15.45 38.26 0.20
CA ASN A 16 15.23 37.05 1.00
C ASN A 16 14.93 35.79 0.17
N ILE A 17 14.92 35.86 -1.16
CA ILE A 17 14.72 34.68 -2.01
C ILE A 17 15.75 33.59 -1.67
N GLY A 18 17.01 33.97 -1.44
CA GLY A 18 18.07 33.05 -1.06
C GLY A 18 17.84 32.33 0.27
N VAL A 19 17.05 32.90 1.18
CA VAL A 19 16.73 32.27 2.48
C VAL A 19 15.87 31.02 2.26
N ALA A 20 14.85 31.12 1.40
CA ALA A 20 14.01 29.97 1.04
C ALA A 20 14.86 28.85 0.40
N PHE A 21 15.69 29.19 -0.57
CA PHE A 21 16.60 28.22 -1.20
C PHE A 21 17.63 27.65 -0.22
N GLY A 22 18.13 28.46 0.71
CA GLY A 22 19.07 28.02 1.74
C GLY A 22 18.47 26.94 2.65
N TYR A 23 17.23 27.15 3.13
CA TYR A 23 16.52 26.14 3.91
C TYR A 23 16.23 24.87 3.11
N THR A 24 15.77 25.01 1.86
CA THR A 24 15.50 23.87 1.00
C THR A 24 16.77 23.06 0.70
N ALA A 25 17.88 23.72 0.37
CA ALA A 25 19.15 23.06 0.11
C ALA A 25 19.67 22.30 1.34
N LEU A 26 19.59 22.91 2.52
CA LEU A 26 19.95 22.26 3.78
C LEU A 26 19.05 21.05 4.07
N ALA A 27 17.75 21.17 3.82
CA ALA A 27 16.79 20.07 3.99
C ALA A 27 17.12 18.91 3.05
N TYR A 28 17.45 19.17 1.77
CA TYR A 28 17.84 18.14 0.82
C TYR A 28 19.16 17.45 1.19
N ALA A 29 20.15 18.19 1.67
CA ALA A 29 21.40 17.60 2.14
C ALA A 29 21.17 16.66 3.35
N SER A 30 20.32 17.09 4.28
CA SER A 30 19.95 16.29 5.45
C SER A 30 19.15 15.05 5.05
N LEU A 31 18.19 15.21 4.12
CA LEU A 31 17.39 14.11 3.57
C LEU A 31 18.27 13.07 2.88
N ALA A 32 19.17 13.49 2.00
CA ALA A 32 20.09 12.57 1.31
C ALA A 32 20.98 11.81 2.30
N THR A 33 21.49 12.50 3.33
CA THR A 33 22.26 11.88 4.41
C THR A 33 21.43 10.87 5.20
N GLY A 34 20.16 11.18 5.47
CA GLY A 34 19.23 10.28 6.15
C GLY A 34 18.90 9.03 5.32
N LEU A 35 18.58 9.22 4.04
CA LEU A 35 18.28 8.13 3.11
C LEU A 35 19.46 7.16 2.95
N GLY A 36 20.70 7.67 2.96
CA GLY A 36 21.91 6.85 2.90
C GLY A 36 22.17 6.00 4.15
N LYS A 37 21.39 6.17 5.23
CA LYS A 37 21.48 5.38 6.47
C LYS A 37 20.37 4.36 6.62
N LEU A 38 19.40 4.33 5.70
CA LEU A 38 18.26 3.42 5.81
C LEU A 38 18.69 2.00 5.44
N GLU A 39 18.38 1.06 6.32
CA GLU A 39 18.47 -0.37 6.07
C GLU A 39 17.09 -1.00 6.23
N LEU A 40 16.77 -1.96 5.37
CA LEU A 40 15.47 -2.62 5.37
C LEU A 40 15.41 -3.65 6.50
N ASN A 41 14.40 -3.54 7.36
CA ASN A 41 14.07 -4.59 8.32
C ASN A 41 13.07 -5.57 7.68
N GLU A 42 13.60 -6.54 6.91
CA GLU A 42 12.79 -7.53 6.21
C GLU A 42 11.97 -8.40 7.16
N GLN A 43 12.53 -8.76 8.31
CA GLN A 43 11.87 -9.61 9.29
C GLN A 43 10.62 -8.94 9.86
N ALA A 44 10.72 -7.68 10.28
CA ALA A 44 9.56 -6.97 10.83
C ALA A 44 8.43 -6.81 9.81
N LEU A 45 8.77 -6.60 8.53
CA LEU A 45 7.77 -6.54 7.46
C LEU A 45 7.12 -7.90 7.19
N ALA A 46 7.91 -8.98 7.17
CA ALA A 46 7.38 -10.33 6.98
C ALA A 46 6.45 -10.74 8.12
N GLU A 47 6.81 -10.45 9.38
CA GLU A 47 5.99 -10.73 10.56
C GLU A 47 4.66 -9.95 10.54
N ASP A 48 4.69 -8.68 10.15
CA ASP A 48 3.48 -7.85 10.02
C ASP A 48 2.55 -8.38 8.92
N LEU A 49 3.11 -8.75 7.76
CA LEU A 49 2.36 -9.33 6.66
C LEU A 49 1.74 -10.70 7.03
N ASP A 50 2.51 -11.57 7.68
CA ASP A 50 2.05 -12.89 8.11
C ASP A 50 0.98 -12.81 9.22
N ALA A 51 0.90 -11.70 9.95
CA ALA A 51 -0.16 -11.44 10.92
C ALA A 51 -1.46 -10.90 10.29
N SER A 52 -1.40 -10.35 9.08
CA SER A 52 -2.51 -9.63 8.42
C SER A 52 -3.16 -10.41 7.28
N TRP A 53 -3.68 -11.61 7.56
CA TRP A 53 -4.35 -12.44 6.56
C TRP A 53 -5.67 -11.85 6.04
N GLU A 54 -6.29 -10.92 6.77
CA GLU A 54 -7.49 -10.21 6.35
C GLU A 54 -7.33 -9.46 5.02
N VAL A 55 -6.12 -9.11 4.61
CA VAL A 55 -5.88 -8.42 3.33
C VAL A 55 -6.23 -9.29 2.12
N LEU A 56 -6.20 -10.62 2.27
CA LEU A 56 -6.59 -11.57 1.23
C LEU A 56 -8.10 -11.69 1.04
N ALA A 57 -8.90 -11.03 1.88
CA ALA A 57 -10.35 -10.95 1.73
C ALA A 57 -10.76 -10.39 0.35
N GLU A 58 -10.14 -9.30 -0.09
CA GLU A 58 -10.44 -8.64 -1.36
C GLU A 58 -10.21 -9.53 -2.60
N PRO A 59 -9.02 -10.17 -2.79
CA PRO A 59 -8.81 -11.02 -3.96
C PRO A 59 -9.74 -12.23 -3.98
N ILE A 60 -10.04 -12.83 -2.82
CA ILE A 60 -11.01 -13.93 -2.71
C ILE A 60 -12.39 -13.45 -3.16
N GLN A 61 -12.87 -12.32 -2.62
CA GLN A 61 -14.16 -11.75 -3.00
C GLN A 61 -14.23 -11.42 -4.50
N THR A 62 -13.13 -10.92 -5.08
CA THR A 62 -13.06 -10.56 -6.50
C THR A 62 -13.19 -11.79 -7.38
N VAL A 63 -12.53 -12.90 -7.02
CA VAL A 63 -12.66 -14.18 -7.73
C VAL A 63 -14.07 -14.75 -7.58
N MET A 64 -14.65 -14.71 -6.38
CA MET A 64 -16.04 -15.12 -6.15
C MET A 64 -17.02 -14.36 -7.07
N ARG A 65 -16.85 -13.03 -7.19
CA ARG A 65 -17.65 -12.21 -8.11
C ARG A 65 -17.45 -12.59 -9.57
N ARG A 66 -16.20 -12.87 -9.99
CA ARG A 66 -15.87 -13.31 -11.36
C ARG A 66 -16.61 -14.59 -11.76
N PHE A 67 -16.79 -15.52 -10.83
CA PHE A 67 -17.48 -16.80 -11.06
C PHE A 67 -18.97 -16.79 -10.66
N GLY A 68 -19.53 -15.64 -10.27
CA GLY A 68 -20.96 -15.52 -9.98
C GLY A 68 -21.41 -16.17 -8.66
N VAL A 69 -20.51 -16.38 -7.71
CA VAL A 69 -20.84 -16.92 -6.38
C VAL A 69 -21.77 -15.93 -5.66
N GLN A 70 -22.98 -16.40 -5.32
CA GLN A 70 -23.99 -15.59 -4.63
C GLN A 70 -23.57 -15.30 -3.18
N GLY A 71 -23.84 -14.08 -2.70
CA GLY A 71 -23.56 -13.70 -1.31
C GLY A 71 -22.07 -13.66 -0.96
N ALA A 72 -21.20 -13.36 -1.93
CA ALA A 72 -19.75 -13.42 -1.74
C ALA A 72 -19.23 -12.53 -0.62
N TYR A 73 -19.84 -11.36 -0.43
CA TYR A 73 -19.48 -10.45 0.66
C TYR A 73 -19.93 -11.01 2.02
N GLU A 74 -21.12 -11.59 2.08
CA GLU A 74 -21.71 -12.17 3.28
C GLU A 74 -20.92 -13.38 3.78
N GLN A 75 -20.58 -14.31 2.87
CA GLN A 75 -19.75 -15.48 3.20
C GLN A 75 -18.37 -15.07 3.74
N LEU A 76 -17.75 -14.06 3.12
CA LEU A 76 -16.46 -13.54 3.56
C LEU A 76 -16.57 -12.84 4.92
N LYS A 77 -17.65 -12.07 5.12
CA LYS A 77 -17.94 -11.37 6.38
C LYS A 77 -18.15 -12.33 7.55
N GLU A 78 -18.75 -13.51 7.32
CA GLU A 78 -18.88 -14.53 8.37
C GLU A 78 -17.52 -15.05 8.85
N VAL A 79 -16.54 -15.14 7.94
CA VAL A 79 -15.18 -15.60 8.25
C VAL A 79 -14.33 -14.51 8.89
N THR A 80 -14.58 -13.24 8.58
CA THR A 80 -13.76 -12.10 9.04
C THR A 80 -14.35 -11.30 10.22
N ARG A 81 -15.64 -11.45 10.55
CA ARG A 81 -16.29 -10.60 11.56
C ARG A 81 -16.02 -11.07 12.99
N GLY A 82 -15.37 -10.20 13.77
CA GLY A 82 -15.20 -10.36 15.21
C GLY A 82 -14.17 -11.42 15.62
N LYS A 83 -13.32 -11.86 14.68
CA LYS A 83 -12.25 -12.83 14.89
C LYS A 83 -10.99 -12.36 14.18
N THR A 84 -9.82 -12.73 14.71
CA THR A 84 -8.56 -12.64 13.96
C THR A 84 -8.68 -13.58 12.76
N VAL A 85 -8.50 -13.04 11.55
CA VAL A 85 -8.54 -13.82 10.33
C VAL A 85 -7.27 -14.67 10.29
N THR A 86 -7.41 -15.98 10.23
CA THR A 86 -6.26 -16.89 10.12
C THR A 86 -6.18 -17.52 8.73
N ALA A 87 -4.99 -17.97 8.35
CA ALA A 87 -4.76 -18.70 7.12
C ALA A 87 -5.71 -19.89 6.98
N GLU A 88 -5.91 -20.66 8.05
CA GLU A 88 -6.76 -21.85 8.06
C GLU A 88 -8.22 -21.51 7.78
N ALA A 89 -8.71 -20.40 8.35
CA ALA A 89 -10.09 -19.96 8.16
C ALA A 89 -10.33 -19.56 6.69
N LEU A 90 -9.41 -18.81 6.08
CA LEU A 90 -9.50 -18.44 4.67
C LEU A 90 -9.34 -19.64 3.74
N HIS A 91 -8.39 -20.53 4.02
CA HIS A 91 -8.22 -21.77 3.25
C HIS A 91 -9.46 -22.67 3.34
N GLY A 92 -10.11 -22.74 4.50
CA GLY A 92 -11.38 -23.44 4.68
C GLY A 92 -12.47 -22.88 3.76
N LEU A 93 -12.62 -21.55 3.72
CA LEU A 93 -13.55 -20.87 2.83
C LEU A 93 -13.24 -21.15 1.35
N ILE A 94 -11.99 -21.01 0.92
CA ILE A 94 -11.60 -21.21 -0.48
C ILE A 94 -11.94 -22.63 -0.96
N ARG A 95 -11.71 -23.64 -0.11
CA ARG A 95 -12.03 -25.04 -0.44
C ARG A 95 -13.53 -25.26 -0.62
N SER A 96 -14.37 -24.57 0.16
CA SER A 96 -15.84 -24.70 0.07
C SER A 96 -16.48 -23.99 -1.12
N LEU A 97 -15.74 -23.14 -1.84
CA LEU A 97 -16.28 -22.42 -3.01
C LEU A 97 -16.60 -23.36 -4.17
N GLU A 98 -17.69 -23.12 -4.89
CA GLU A 98 -18.02 -23.81 -6.15
C GLU A 98 -17.39 -23.09 -7.35
N ILE A 99 -16.05 -23.03 -7.40
CA ILE A 99 -15.27 -22.43 -8.49
C ILE A 99 -14.28 -23.45 -9.08
N PRO A 100 -13.73 -23.23 -10.29
CA PRO A 100 -12.77 -24.14 -10.91
C PRO A 100 -11.56 -24.42 -10.01
N GLU A 101 -11.07 -25.65 -10.01
CA GLU A 101 -9.99 -26.09 -9.12
C GLU A 101 -8.71 -25.26 -9.30
N ALA A 102 -8.37 -24.92 -10.55
CA ALA A 102 -7.21 -24.07 -10.84
C ALA A 102 -7.28 -22.69 -10.15
N GLU A 103 -8.48 -22.14 -9.94
CA GLU A 103 -8.65 -20.86 -9.23
C GLU A 103 -8.62 -21.05 -7.71
N LYS A 104 -9.06 -22.21 -7.19
CA LYS A 104 -8.86 -22.56 -5.77
C LYS A 104 -7.38 -22.71 -5.46
N GLU A 105 -6.65 -23.47 -6.26
CA GLU A 105 -5.20 -23.65 -6.12
C GLU A 105 -4.47 -22.31 -6.17
N ARG A 106 -4.86 -21.44 -7.12
CA ARG A 106 -4.31 -20.09 -7.22
C ARG A 106 -4.56 -19.27 -5.95
N LEU A 107 -5.77 -19.28 -5.39
CA LEU A 107 -6.10 -18.57 -4.16
C LEU A 107 -5.40 -19.16 -2.93
N LEU A 108 -5.29 -20.49 -2.84
CA LEU A 108 -4.61 -21.19 -1.74
C LEU A 108 -3.09 -20.97 -1.74
N ALA A 109 -2.51 -20.66 -2.90
CA ALA A 109 -1.09 -20.32 -3.01
C ALA A 109 -0.79 -18.86 -2.62
N MET A 110 -1.81 -18.01 -2.43
CA MET A 110 -1.61 -16.60 -2.09
C MET A 110 -1.29 -16.43 -0.60
N THR A 111 -0.28 -15.62 -0.32
CA THR A 111 0.04 -15.08 1.00
C THR A 111 -0.09 -13.55 0.99
N PRO A 112 -0.26 -12.89 2.14
CA PRO A 112 -0.25 -11.42 2.23
C PRO A 112 0.98 -10.80 1.54
N GLY A 113 2.17 -11.35 1.77
CA GLY A 113 3.41 -10.89 1.13
C GLY A 113 3.50 -11.14 -0.39
N SER A 114 2.78 -12.13 -0.91
CA SER A 114 2.71 -12.36 -2.37
C SER A 114 1.71 -11.44 -3.07
N TYR A 115 0.72 -10.89 -2.34
CA TYR A 115 -0.36 -10.09 -2.90
C TYR A 115 0.03 -8.61 -3.07
N THR A 116 1.06 -8.38 -3.90
CA THR A 116 1.60 -7.03 -4.19
C THR A 116 1.16 -6.46 -5.54
N GLY A 117 0.34 -7.21 -6.29
CA GLY A 117 -0.15 -6.81 -7.61
C GLY A 117 0.99 -6.45 -8.57
N LYS A 118 0.98 -5.21 -9.08
CA LYS A 118 2.02 -4.70 -10.01
C LYS A 118 3.10 -3.86 -9.32
N ALA A 119 3.19 -3.87 -7.99
CA ALA A 119 4.07 -2.96 -7.25
C ALA A 119 5.53 -3.01 -7.75
N ALA A 120 6.14 -4.19 -7.80
CA ALA A 120 7.53 -4.35 -8.24
C ALA A 120 7.74 -4.05 -9.75
N GLU A 121 6.71 -4.27 -10.57
CA GLU A 121 6.74 -3.92 -11.99
C GLU A 121 6.77 -2.40 -12.18
N LEU A 122 5.88 -1.68 -11.49
CA LEU A 122 5.78 -0.22 -11.58
C LEU A 122 7.02 0.47 -10.97
N ALA A 123 7.55 -0.03 -9.86
CA ALA A 123 8.74 0.51 -9.23
C ALA A 123 9.97 0.48 -10.15
N ARG A 124 10.10 -0.55 -11.00
CA ARG A 124 11.21 -0.69 -11.96
C ARG A 124 11.04 0.10 -13.25
N ARG A 125 9.86 0.62 -13.53
CA ARG A 125 9.60 1.45 -14.73
C ARG A 125 10.02 2.91 -14.56
N ALA A 126 10.20 3.35 -13.31
CA ALA A 126 10.54 4.71 -12.94
C ALA A 126 12.03 5.02 -13.13
#